data_AF-A0ABD0PQI8-F1
#
_entry.id   AF-A0ABD0PQI8-F1
#
_cell.length_a   1.000
_cell.length_b   1.000
_cell.length_c   1.000
_cell.angle_alpha   90.00
_cell.angle_beta   90.00
_cell.angle_gamma   90.00
#
_symmetry.space_group_name_H-M   'P 1'
#
loop_
_entity.id
_entity.type
_entity.pdbx_description
1 polymer ?
#
loop_
_entity_poly.entity_id
_entity_poly.type
_entity_poly.pdbx_seq_one_letter_code
_entity_poly.pdbx_strand_id
1 'polypeptide(L)'
;HVLGDYGLVKPVLTDAEGRFLSHAVSVGPADGQEAASSDHAHHESGGGTPERLYYNVTVFGREFHLRLHRNTRLVAPGAKIEWQESDGTHSEPLKSDCTYVGDITDIEGASVAISNCDGL
;
A
#
# COMPACT_ATOMS: atom_id res chain seq x y z
N HIS A 1 30.01 8.40 -3.48
CA HIS A 1 28.92 7.42 -3.32
C HIS A 1 28.16 7.39 -4.63
N VAL A 2 28.22 6.29 -5.37
CA VAL A 2 27.34 6.10 -6.54
C VAL A 2 26.00 5.62 -5.96
N LEU A 3 25.01 6.50 -5.98
CA LEU A 3 23.61 6.11 -5.78
C LEU A 3 23.33 5.03 -6.84
N GLY A 4 23.02 3.80 -6.44
CA GLY A 4 22.72 2.71 -7.38
C GLY A 4 21.57 3.09 -8.31
N ASP A 5 21.34 2.36 -9.40
CA ASP A 5 20.25 2.67 -10.33
C ASP A 5 18.88 2.58 -9.62
N TYR A 6 18.30 3.72 -9.24
CA TYR A 6 16.95 3.79 -8.69
C TYR A 6 15.95 3.76 -9.84
N GLY A 7 15.14 2.71 -9.92
CA GLY A 7 14.01 2.65 -10.84
C GLY A 7 12.77 3.28 -10.21
N LEU A 8 12.21 4.31 -10.85
CA LEU A 8 10.89 4.83 -10.48
C LEU A 8 9.82 3.85 -10.98
N VAL A 9 8.94 3.42 -10.09
CA VAL A 9 7.82 2.55 -10.44
C VAL A 9 6.53 3.22 -10.01
N LYS A 10 5.52 3.18 -10.88
CA LYS A 10 4.19 3.68 -10.57
C LYS A 10 3.24 2.50 -10.36
N PRO A 11 2.78 2.25 -9.12
CA PRO A 11 1.79 1.21 -8.87
C PRO A 11 0.46 1.55 -9.54
N VAL A 12 -0.25 0.50 -9.96
CA VAL A 12 -1.61 0.61 -10.52
C VAL A 12 -2.54 -0.22 -9.66
N LEU A 13 -3.52 0.43 -9.04
CA LEU A 13 -4.57 -0.26 -8.29
C LEU A 13 -5.44 -1.05 -9.27
N THR A 14 -5.63 -2.33 -8.99
CA THR A 14 -6.38 -3.27 -9.83
C THR A 14 -7.41 -4.03 -9.00
N ASP A 15 -8.30 -4.74 -9.68
CA ASP A 15 -9.09 -5.80 -9.04
C ASP A 15 -8.30 -7.11 -8.93
N ALA A 16 -8.95 -8.15 -8.41
CA ALA A 16 -8.34 -9.47 -8.20
C ALA A 16 -7.93 -10.18 -9.51
N GLU A 17 -8.46 -9.75 -10.66
CA GLU A 17 -8.12 -10.26 -11.98
C GLU A 17 -7.03 -9.42 -12.68
N GLY A 18 -6.52 -8.37 -12.03
CA GLY A 18 -5.51 -7.47 -12.59
C GLY A 18 -6.07 -6.40 -13.52
N ARG A 19 -7.38 -6.17 -13.54
CA ARG A 19 -7.98 -5.10 -14.35
C ARG A 19 -7.81 -3.76 -13.65
N PHE A 20 -7.50 -2.72 -14.43
CA PHE A 20 -7.26 -1.36 -13.96
C PHE A 20 -8.45 -0.79 -13.17
N LEU A 21 -8.18 -0.22 -12.00
CA LEU A 21 -9.12 0.59 -11.23
C LEU A 21 -8.65 2.05 -11.12
N SER A 22 -7.41 2.27 -10.69
CA SER A 22 -6.89 3.62 -10.38
C SER A 22 -5.36 3.68 -10.33
N HIS A 23 -4.82 4.89 -10.31
CA HIS A 23 -3.41 5.17 -9.98
C HIS A 23 -3.23 5.71 -8.56
N ALA A 24 -4.31 5.77 -7.75
CA ALA A 24 -4.24 6.22 -6.37
C ALA A 24 -3.52 5.18 -5.51
N VAL A 25 -2.57 5.64 -4.71
CA VAL A 25 -1.68 4.78 -3.90
C VAL A 25 -1.61 5.20 -2.43
N SER A 26 -2.47 6.12 -2.00
CA SER A 26 -2.50 6.66 -0.64
C SER A 26 -3.85 6.42 0.02
N VAL A 27 -3.85 6.20 1.34
CA VAL A 27 -5.06 6.33 2.16
C VAL A 27 -5.21 7.81 2.54
N GLY A 28 -6.22 8.47 1.99
CA GLY A 28 -6.68 9.78 2.44
C GLY A 28 -8.21 9.80 2.42
N PRO A 29 -8.87 10.59 3.30
CA PRO A 29 -10.29 10.84 3.14
C PRO A 29 -10.51 11.43 1.75
N ALA A 30 -11.32 10.74 0.94
CA ALA A 30 -11.71 11.19 -0.38
C ALA A 30 -12.66 12.39 -0.24
N ASP A 31 -12.12 13.57 0.05
CA ASP A 31 -12.82 14.83 -0.24
C ASP A 31 -12.62 15.14 -1.73
N GLY A 32 -13.53 14.61 -2.55
CA GLY A 32 -13.84 15.13 -3.88
C GLY A 32 -13.23 14.42 -5.10
N GLN A 33 -14.13 13.92 -5.96
CA GLN A 33 -13.95 13.47 -7.36
C GLN A 33 -13.17 12.15 -7.58
N GLU A 34 -13.65 11.14 -8.31
CA GLU A 34 -14.82 10.90 -9.17
C GLU A 34 -15.04 9.39 -9.20
N ALA A 35 -16.21 8.93 -8.77
CA ALA A 35 -16.61 7.53 -8.87
C ALA A 35 -17.07 7.24 -10.31
N ALA A 36 -16.19 6.66 -11.12
CA ALA A 36 -16.61 5.94 -12.32
C ALA A 36 -17.03 4.52 -11.92
N SER A 37 -18.34 4.29 -12.02
CA SER A 37 -19.06 3.03 -11.79
C SER A 37 -18.32 1.76 -12.24
N SER A 38 -18.21 0.78 -11.34
CA SER A 38 -18.53 -0.63 -11.64
C SER A 38 -18.68 -1.40 -10.33
N ASP A 39 -19.89 -1.90 -10.11
CA ASP A 39 -20.23 -2.91 -9.12
C ASP A 39 -19.25 -4.10 -9.21
N HIS A 40 -18.66 -4.48 -8.08
CA HIS A 40 -18.31 -5.86 -7.66
C HIS A 40 -17.04 -5.90 -6.78
N ALA A 41 -17.19 -5.50 -5.51
CA ALA A 41 -16.62 -6.22 -4.37
C ALA A 41 -17.22 -5.66 -3.07
N HIS A 42 -18.19 -6.41 -2.55
CA HIS A 42 -18.69 -6.41 -1.18
C HIS A 42 -18.08 -5.41 -0.18
N HIS A 43 -18.87 -4.37 0.13
CA HIS A 43 -19.22 -3.95 1.49
C HIS A 43 -18.08 -3.94 2.54
N GLU A 44 -17.42 -2.79 2.69
CA GLU A 44 -17.37 -2.09 3.98
C GLU A 44 -17.76 -0.63 3.74
N SER A 45 -19.06 -0.35 3.90
CA SER A 45 -19.56 1.00 4.09
C SER A 45 -19.06 1.53 5.42
N GLY A 46 -18.25 2.60 5.38
CA GLY A 46 -17.94 3.42 6.57
C GLY A 46 -16.50 3.83 6.69
N GLY A 47 -16.02 4.76 5.85
CA GLY A 47 -14.80 5.55 6.10
C GLY A 47 -13.53 4.80 6.53
N GLY A 48 -13.40 3.52 6.18
CA GLY A 48 -12.34 2.63 6.68
C GLY A 48 -11.36 2.21 5.58
N THR A 49 -10.15 1.81 5.98
CA THR A 49 -9.13 1.28 5.07
C THR A 49 -9.49 -0.12 4.58
N PRO A 50 -9.33 -0.41 3.27
CA PRO A 50 -9.77 -1.68 2.68
C PRO A 50 -9.01 -2.87 3.28
N GLU A 51 -9.69 -4.01 3.47
CA GLU A 51 -9.04 -5.22 4.00
C GLU A 51 -8.12 -5.89 2.96
N ARG A 52 -8.45 -5.78 1.67
CA ARG A 52 -7.70 -6.37 0.56
C ARG A 52 -7.41 -5.34 -0.52
N LEU A 53 -6.22 -5.44 -1.11
CA LEU A 53 -5.76 -4.59 -2.20
C LEU A 53 -5.07 -5.44 -3.26
N TYR A 54 -5.15 -5.01 -4.51
CA TYR A 54 -4.44 -5.61 -5.62
C TYR A 54 -3.70 -4.52 -6.38
N TYR A 55 -2.42 -4.73 -6.64
CA TYR A 55 -1.61 -3.76 -7.38
C TYR A 55 -0.85 -4.45 -8.50
N ASN A 56 -0.76 -3.79 -9.64
CA ASN A 56 0.27 -4.10 -10.62
C ASN A 56 1.47 -3.18 -10.41
N VAL A 57 2.66 -3.77 -10.41
CA VAL A 57 3.94 -3.06 -10.27
C VAL A 57 4.89 -3.52 -11.36
N THR A 58 5.41 -2.58 -12.14
CA THR A 58 6.36 -2.90 -13.23
C THR A 58 7.79 -2.62 -12.80
N VAL A 59 8.58 -3.67 -12.59
CA VAL A 59 9.98 -3.59 -12.19
C VAL A 59 10.83 -4.29 -13.24
N PHE A 60 11.90 -3.63 -13.71
CA PHE A 60 12.80 -4.18 -14.74
C PHE A 60 12.08 -4.66 -16.02
N GLY A 61 11.00 -3.98 -16.42
CA GLY A 61 10.20 -4.33 -17.59
C GLY A 61 9.30 -5.54 -17.43
N ARG A 62 9.14 -6.06 -16.21
CA ARG A 62 8.20 -7.14 -15.87
C ARG A 62 7.12 -6.58 -14.96
N GLU A 63 5.87 -6.84 -15.31
CA GLU A 63 4.72 -6.52 -14.47
C GLU A 63 4.48 -7.64 -13.47
N PHE A 64 4.17 -7.29 -12.23
CA PHE A 64 3.86 -8.21 -11.15
C PHE A 64 2.51 -7.88 -10.54
N HIS A 65 1.62 -8.87 -10.50
CA HIS A 65 0.31 -8.74 -9.85
C HIS A 65 0.41 -9.12 -8.36
N LEU A 66 0.29 -8.12 -7.50
CA LEU A 66 0.36 -8.23 -6.05
C LEU A 66 -1.03 -8.51 -5.49
N ARG A 67 -1.15 -9.54 -4.66
CA ARG A 67 -2.36 -9.83 -3.87
C ARG A 67 -2.08 -9.53 -2.42
N LEU A 68 -2.76 -8.53 -1.88
CA LEU A 68 -2.45 -7.99 -0.56
C LEU A 68 -3.65 -8.06 0.37
N HIS A 69 -3.37 -8.34 1.63
CA HIS A 69 -4.32 -8.25 2.72
C HIS A 69 -3.73 -7.41 3.87
N ARG A 70 -4.60 -6.71 4.57
CA ARG A 70 -4.22 -5.86 5.69
C ARG A 70 -3.48 -6.66 6.74
N ASN A 71 -2.39 -6.10 7.26
CA ASN A 71 -1.60 -6.73 8.30
C ASN A 71 -1.79 -6.00 9.63
N THR A 72 -2.41 -6.68 10.59
CA THR A 72 -2.65 -6.16 11.95
C THR A 72 -1.58 -6.60 12.95
N ARG A 73 -0.52 -7.28 12.50
CA ARG A 73 0.53 -7.87 13.34
C ARG A 73 1.90 -7.24 13.19
N LEU A 74 2.17 -6.51 12.09
CA LEU A 74 3.47 -5.89 11.87
C LEU A 74 3.77 -4.77 12.87
N VAL A 75 2.73 -4.04 13.27
CA VAL A 75 2.85 -2.93 14.22
C VAL A 75 2.15 -3.34 15.50
N ALA A 76 2.93 -3.45 16.59
CA ALA A 76 2.36 -3.73 17.90
C ALA A 76 1.52 -2.53 18.36
N PRO A 77 0.38 -2.75 19.06
CA PRO A 77 -0.40 -1.66 19.63
C PRO A 77 0.47 -0.73 20.49
N GLY A 78 0.43 0.57 20.19
CA GLY A 78 1.21 1.58 20.91
C GLY A 78 2.68 1.69 20.50
N ALA A 79 3.12 1.00 19.44
CA ALA A 79 4.45 1.19 18.88
C ALA A 79 4.64 2.63 18.38
N LYS A 80 5.85 3.15 18.58
CA LYS A 80 6.25 4.50 18.20
C LYS A 80 7.61 4.49 17.52
N ILE A 81 7.83 5.46 16.66
CA ILE A 81 9.12 5.77 16.08
C ILE A 81 9.68 7.02 16.76
N GLU A 82 10.95 6.98 17.16
CA GLU A 82 11.64 8.09 17.81
C GLU A 82 12.88 8.46 17.01
N TRP A 83 13.09 9.75 16.78
CA TRP A 83 14.29 10.26 16.14
C TRP A 83 14.85 11.45 16.92
N GLN A 84 16.19 11.53 16.93
CA GLN A 84 16.94 12.57 17.62
C GLN A 84 17.47 13.57 16.62
N GLU A 85 17.12 14.83 16.81
CA GLU A 85 17.63 15.96 16.06
C GLU A 85 18.37 16.93 16.99
N SER A 86 19.02 17.94 16.40
CA SER A 86 19.78 18.94 17.17
C SER A 86 18.89 19.80 18.08
N ASP A 87 17.60 19.88 17.78
CA ASP A 87 16.60 20.65 18.53
C ASP A 87 15.86 19.82 19.58
N GLY A 88 15.99 18.48 19.56
CA GLY A 88 15.36 17.61 20.54
C GLY A 88 15.06 16.20 20.03
N THR A 89 14.33 15.45 20.85
CA THR A 89 13.82 14.11 20.52
C THR A 89 12.37 14.23 20.08
N HIS A 90 12.07 13.69 18.90
CA HIS A 90 10.73 13.63 18.33
C HIS A 90 10.22 12.19 18.41
N SER A 91 8.90 12.00 18.59
CA SER A 91 8.28 10.68 18.76
C SER A 91 6.89 10.68 18.15
N GLU A 92 6.59 9.71 17.29
CA GLU A 92 5.28 9.55 16.66
C GLU A 92 4.76 8.11 16.74
N PRO A 93 3.46 7.90 16.96
CA PRO A 93 2.85 6.57 16.86
C PRO A 93 2.96 5.98 15.45
N LEU A 94 3.27 4.69 15.36
CA LEU A 94 3.21 3.98 14.09
C LEU A 94 1.76 3.71 13.70
N LYS A 95 1.38 4.10 12.48
CA LYS A 95 0.08 3.78 11.89
C LYS A 95 0.06 2.30 11.49
N SER A 96 -0.97 1.57 11.93
CA SER A 96 -1.13 0.13 11.67
C SER A 96 -2.27 -0.19 10.70
N ASP A 97 -3.01 0.81 10.26
CA ASP A 97 -4.21 0.70 9.42
C ASP A 97 -3.93 0.81 7.92
N CYS A 98 -2.69 1.08 7.55
CA CYS A 98 -2.19 1.28 6.19
C CYS A 98 -1.04 0.33 5.81
N THR A 99 -0.83 -0.74 6.59
CA THR A 99 0.19 -1.77 6.31
C THR A 99 -0.43 -3.05 5.77
N TYR A 100 0.13 -3.58 4.68
CA TYR A 100 -0.37 -4.75 3.97
C TYR A 100 0.74 -5.76 3.69
N VAL A 101 0.38 -7.04 3.65
CA VAL A 101 1.26 -8.11 3.22
C VAL A 101 0.53 -9.06 2.28
N GLY A 102 1.28 -9.87 1.55
CA GLY A 102 0.72 -10.94 0.74
C GLY A 102 1.74 -11.53 -0.22
N ASP A 103 1.28 -11.88 -1.42
CA ASP A 103 2.00 -12.69 -2.40
C ASP A 103 2.05 -12.05 -3.80
N ILE A 104 2.92 -12.60 -4.64
CA ILE A 104 3.03 -12.26 -6.07
C ILE A 104 2.47 -13.42 -6.87
N THR A 105 1.45 -13.15 -7.70
CA THR A 105 0.70 -14.19 -8.42
C THR A 105 1.59 -15.06 -9.30
N ASP A 106 2.61 -14.48 -9.94
CA ASP A 106 3.48 -15.17 -10.90
C ASP A 106 4.75 -15.78 -10.29
N ILE A 107 4.96 -15.64 -8.98
CA ILE A 107 6.17 -16.14 -8.31
C ILE A 107 5.79 -16.91 -7.05
N GLU A 108 5.82 -18.23 -7.16
CA GLU A 108 5.56 -19.12 -6.03
C GLU A 108 6.56 -18.89 -4.89
N GLY A 109 6.05 -18.78 -3.66
CA GLY A 109 6.84 -18.56 -2.46
C GLY A 109 7.36 -17.13 -2.27
N ALA A 110 7.09 -16.20 -3.20
CA ALA A 110 7.39 -14.79 -2.99
C ALA A 110 6.42 -14.17 -1.98
N SER A 111 6.94 -13.25 -1.17
CA SER A 111 6.14 -12.47 -0.22
C SER A 111 6.42 -11.00 -0.39
N VAL A 112 5.39 -10.19 -0.19
CA VAL A 112 5.46 -8.73 -0.31
C VAL A 112 4.90 -8.08 0.95
N ALA A 113 5.51 -6.97 1.34
CA ALA A 113 5.01 -6.09 2.38
C ALA A 113 5.04 -4.65 1.86
N ILE A 114 3.93 -3.93 1.99
CA ILE A 114 3.83 -2.53 1.61
C ILE A 114 3.17 -1.70 2.71
N SER A 115 3.48 -0.40 2.71
CA SER A 115 2.81 0.61 3.50
C SER A 115 2.32 1.69 2.56
N ASN A 116 1.05 2.08 2.67
CA ASN A 116 0.49 3.21 1.92
C ASN A 116 0.11 4.39 2.82
N CYS A 117 0.70 4.44 4.02
CA CYS A 117 0.41 5.43 5.06
C CYS A 117 0.66 6.87 4.61
N ASP A 118 1.68 7.06 3.75
CA ASP A 118 2.09 8.37 3.21
C ASP A 118 2.27 8.30 1.68
N GLY A 119 1.52 7.38 1.03
CA GLY A 119 1.72 6.98 -0.38
C GLY A 119 2.61 5.74 -0.54
N LEU A 120 2.72 5.26 -1.79
CA LEU A 120 3.55 4.12 -2.19
C LEU A 120 4.59 4.54 -3.23
#